data_AF-A0A3M6GBI7-F1
#
_entry.id   AF-A0A3M6GBI7-F1
#
_cell.length_a   1.000
_cell.length_b   1.000
_cell.length_c   1.000
_cell.angle_alpha   90.00
_cell.angle_beta   90.00
_cell.angle_gamma   90.00
#
_symmetry.space_group_name_H-M   'P 1'
#
loop_
_entity.id
_entity.type
_entity.pdbx_description
1 polymer ?
#
loop_
_entity_poly.entity_id
_entity_poly.type
_entity_poly.pdbx_seq_one_letter_code
_entity_poly.pdbx_strand_id
1 'polypeptide(L)'
;SGVVTIFAAGNDYNLNNPDAMAGLGYFVPEIAPNWLTVAALQQNPDAAAAATTPYTLSTFSSRCGYTASFCVSAPGTRIYSSVLNGTSLADLTVGWANKNGTSMAAPHVAGSMAVLMERFPYMTG
;
A
#
# COMPACT_ATOMS: atom_id res chain seq x y z
N SER A 1 16.13 -12.01 -12.04
CA SER A 1 15.45 -10.95 -12.81
C SER A 1 14.67 -10.15 -11.80
N GLY A 2 15.11 -8.92 -11.56
CA GLY A 2 14.81 -8.17 -10.33
C GLY A 2 13.46 -7.50 -10.30
N VAL A 3 12.40 -8.28 -10.40
CA VAL A 3 11.03 -7.77 -10.30
C VAL A 3 10.56 -7.91 -8.87
N VAL A 4 10.30 -6.79 -8.21
CA VAL A 4 9.59 -6.77 -6.92
C VAL A 4 8.10 -6.59 -7.20
N THR A 5 7.30 -7.46 -6.62
CA THR A 5 5.85 -7.46 -6.74
C THR A 5 5.23 -6.88 -5.48
N ILE A 6 4.38 -5.87 -5.64
CA ILE A 6 3.80 -5.10 -4.53
C ILE A 6 2.28 -5.22 -4.58
N PHE A 7 1.68 -5.68 -3.48
CA PHE A 7 0.23 -5.82 -3.35
C PHE A 7 -0.32 -5.04 -2.17
N ALA A 8 -1.46 -4.40 -2.38
CA ALA A 8 -2.24 -3.78 -1.32
C ALA A 8 -2.82 -4.86 -0.39
N ALA A 9 -2.77 -4.64 0.93
CA ALA A 9 -3.17 -5.64 1.93
C ALA A 9 -4.67 -5.98 1.93
N GLY A 10 -5.54 -5.18 1.32
CA GLY A 10 -7.00 -5.30 1.44
C GLY A 10 -7.62 -4.16 2.24
N ASN A 11 -8.94 -4.02 2.16
CA ASN A 11 -9.68 -2.91 2.80
C ASN A 11 -10.80 -3.43 3.72
N ASP A 12 -10.49 -4.44 4.53
CA ASP A 12 -11.46 -5.19 5.33
C ASP A 12 -11.47 -4.77 6.81
N TYR A 13 -11.47 -3.47 7.08
CA TYR A 13 -11.75 -2.90 8.40
C TYR A 13 -10.94 -3.49 9.56
N ASN A 14 -9.62 -3.54 9.43
CA ASN A 14 -8.69 -4.11 10.42
C ASN A 14 -8.84 -5.61 10.67
N LEU A 15 -9.40 -6.38 9.72
CA LEU A 15 -9.24 -7.84 9.76
C LEU A 15 -7.75 -8.20 9.90
N ASN A 16 -7.51 -9.27 10.66
CA ASN A 16 -6.18 -9.61 11.14
C ASN A 16 -5.21 -10.04 10.04
N ASN A 17 -5.71 -10.37 8.85
CA ASN A 17 -4.94 -10.89 7.74
C ASN A 17 -5.21 -10.10 6.46
N PRO A 18 -4.23 -10.04 5.55
CA PRO A 18 -4.43 -9.41 4.26
C PRO A 18 -5.19 -10.33 3.30
N ASP A 19 -5.62 -9.76 2.18
CA ASP A 19 -6.23 -10.50 1.06
C ASP A 19 -5.34 -11.64 0.60
N ALA A 20 -5.98 -12.75 0.16
CA ALA A 20 -5.27 -13.95 -0.27
C ALA A 20 -4.22 -13.68 -1.36
N MET A 21 -4.51 -12.74 -2.28
CA MET A 21 -3.55 -12.32 -3.29
C MET A 21 -2.35 -11.62 -2.66
N ALA A 22 -2.58 -10.66 -1.76
CA ALA A 22 -1.50 -9.95 -1.08
C ALA A 22 -0.63 -10.89 -0.23
N GLY A 23 -1.22 -11.94 0.33
CA GLY A 23 -0.52 -12.96 1.09
C GLY A 23 0.13 -14.10 0.30
N LEU A 24 0.10 -14.09 -1.04
CA LEU A 24 0.56 -15.23 -1.85
C LEU A 24 2.00 -15.67 -1.53
N GLY A 25 2.90 -14.72 -1.28
CA GLY A 25 4.30 -15.01 -0.93
C GLY A 25 4.47 -15.85 0.35
N TYR A 26 3.47 -15.89 1.24
CA TYR A 26 3.50 -16.77 2.41
C TYR A 26 3.28 -18.25 2.02
N PHE A 27 2.41 -18.49 1.03
CA PHE A 27 2.05 -19.84 0.58
C PHE A 27 2.97 -20.37 -0.51
N VAL A 28 3.70 -19.47 -1.20
CA VAL A 28 4.69 -19.78 -2.22
C VAL A 28 6.02 -19.14 -1.80
N PRO A 29 6.79 -19.76 -0.89
CA PRO A 29 7.99 -19.14 -0.30
C PRO A 29 9.04 -18.71 -1.33
N GLU A 30 9.06 -19.34 -2.51
CA GLU A 30 9.99 -19.04 -3.60
C GLU A 30 9.83 -17.61 -4.13
N ILE A 31 8.64 -17.01 -4.05
CA ILE A 31 8.40 -15.62 -4.51
C ILE A 31 8.52 -14.60 -3.37
N ALA A 32 8.51 -15.05 -2.10
CA ALA A 32 8.52 -14.17 -0.93
C ALA A 32 9.67 -13.14 -0.92
N PRO A 33 10.92 -13.46 -1.34
CA PRO A 33 12.01 -12.49 -1.37
C PRO A 33 11.73 -11.26 -2.25
N ASN A 34 10.85 -11.41 -3.23
CA ASN A 34 10.50 -10.39 -4.21
C ASN A 34 9.02 -9.98 -4.10
N TRP A 35 8.38 -10.24 -2.96
CA TRP A 35 6.97 -9.95 -2.71
C TRP A 35 6.79 -9.02 -1.52
N LEU A 36 5.90 -8.04 -1.64
CA LEU A 36 5.65 -7.07 -0.59
C LEU A 36 4.16 -6.78 -0.42
N THR A 37 3.68 -6.92 0.81
CA THR A 37 2.32 -6.53 1.20
C THR A 37 2.32 -5.10 1.75
N VAL A 38 1.30 -4.31 1.43
CA VAL A 38 1.22 -2.90 1.86
C VAL A 38 -0.07 -2.59 2.60
N ALA A 39 0.04 -2.32 3.89
CA ALA A 39 -1.04 -1.81 4.73
C ALA A 39 -1.14 -0.27 4.64
N ALA A 40 -2.33 0.27 4.87
CA ALA A 40 -2.58 1.72 4.80
C ALA A 40 -2.52 2.37 6.17
N LEU A 41 -1.82 3.49 6.26
CA LEU A 41 -1.78 4.38 7.40
C LEU A 41 -2.64 5.62 7.18
N GLN A 42 -3.14 6.16 8.28
CA GLN A 42 -3.75 7.48 8.38
C GLN A 42 -3.01 8.33 9.41
N GLN A 43 -3.12 9.66 9.30
CA GLN A 43 -2.77 10.52 10.42
C GLN A 43 -3.61 10.13 11.63
N ASN A 44 -2.99 10.14 12.80
CA ASN A 44 -3.67 9.78 14.04
C ASN A 44 -4.86 10.74 14.27
N PRO A 45 -6.10 10.22 14.34
CA PRO A 45 -7.28 11.06 14.52
C PRO A 45 -7.37 11.64 15.93
N ASP A 46 -6.65 11.07 16.90
CA ASP A 46 -6.48 11.64 18.24
C ASP A 46 -5.36 12.67 18.24
N ALA A 47 -5.73 13.95 18.30
CA ALA A 47 -4.80 15.06 18.28
C ALA A 47 -3.84 15.09 19.49
N ALA A 48 -4.25 14.57 20.65
CA ALA A 48 -3.39 14.50 21.83
C ALA A 48 -2.32 13.41 21.64
N ALA A 49 -2.70 12.27 21.07
CA ALA A 49 -1.78 11.16 20.78
C ALA A 49 -0.93 11.40 19.51
N ALA A 50 -1.35 12.26 18.59
CA ALA A 50 -0.65 12.54 17.33
C ALA A 50 0.77 13.10 17.53
N ALA A 51 1.04 13.76 18.66
CA ALA A 51 2.36 14.28 18.97
C ALA A 51 3.42 13.19 19.16
N THR A 52 3.04 12.01 19.64
CA THR A 52 3.95 10.88 19.88
C THR A 52 3.74 9.74 18.89
N THR A 53 2.50 9.54 18.44
CA THR A 53 2.11 8.53 17.46
C THR A 53 1.40 9.24 16.30
N PRO A 54 2.15 9.86 15.36
CA PRO A 54 1.56 10.71 14.32
C PRO A 54 0.74 9.94 13.29
N TYR A 55 0.98 8.63 13.16
CA TYR A 55 0.27 7.76 12.22
C TYR A 55 -0.26 6.53 12.93
N THR A 56 -1.46 6.13 12.55
CA THR A 56 -2.09 4.88 12.97
C THR A 56 -2.55 4.12 11.75
N LEU A 57 -2.85 2.83 11.92
CA LEU A 57 -3.42 2.03 10.84
C LEU A 57 -4.77 2.63 10.41
N SER A 58 -4.98 2.77 9.11
CA SER A 58 -6.25 3.25 8.57
C SER A 58 -7.39 2.33 8.98
N THR A 59 -8.53 2.89 9.39
CA THR A 59 -9.65 2.09 9.90
C THR A 59 -10.20 1.07 8.91
N PHE A 60 -10.02 1.30 7.61
CA PHE A 60 -10.38 0.38 6.54
C PHE A 60 -9.29 -0.65 6.22
N SER A 61 -8.03 -0.45 6.61
CA SER A 61 -6.93 -1.30 6.17
C SER A 61 -7.03 -2.69 6.76
N SER A 62 -6.78 -3.72 5.97
CA SER A 62 -6.45 -5.04 6.53
C SER A 62 -5.06 -4.99 7.18
N ARG A 63 -4.85 -5.78 8.24
CA ARG A 63 -3.55 -5.88 8.94
C ARG A 63 -2.62 -6.83 8.19
N CYS A 64 -1.30 -6.66 8.36
CA CYS A 64 -0.31 -7.52 7.72
C CYS A 64 -0.44 -9.01 8.09
N GLY A 65 -0.95 -9.35 9.27
CA GLY A 65 -1.18 -10.73 9.69
C GLY A 65 0.01 -11.66 9.46
N TYR A 66 -0.25 -12.81 8.83
CA TYR A 66 0.78 -13.81 8.50
C TYR A 66 1.84 -13.32 7.48
N THR A 67 1.64 -12.18 6.82
CA THR A 67 2.62 -11.55 5.90
C THR A 67 3.56 -10.58 6.62
N ALA A 68 3.51 -10.47 7.95
CA ALA A 68 4.25 -9.46 8.71
C ALA A 68 5.76 -9.42 8.42
N SER A 69 6.38 -10.54 8.01
CA SER A 69 7.80 -10.60 7.64
C SER A 69 8.15 -9.91 6.32
N PHE A 70 7.17 -9.69 5.44
CA PHE A 70 7.31 -9.02 4.14
C PHE A 70 6.19 -8.00 3.91
N CYS A 71 5.76 -7.34 4.99
CA CYS A 71 4.73 -6.31 4.95
C CYS A 71 5.29 -4.98 5.45
N VAL A 72 4.97 -3.91 4.73
CA VAL A 72 5.24 -2.54 5.15
C VAL A 72 3.94 -1.75 5.17
N SER A 73 3.98 -0.56 5.75
CA SER A 73 2.83 0.34 5.78
C SER A 73 3.19 1.70 5.22
N ALA A 74 2.23 2.34 4.55
CA ALA A 74 2.41 3.63 3.89
C ALA A 74 1.13 4.46 3.95
N PRO A 75 1.18 5.78 3.73
CA PRO A 75 -0.02 6.62 3.74
C PRO A 75 -1.07 6.14 2.74
N GLY A 76 -2.27 5.83 3.22
CA GLY A 76 -3.39 5.37 2.39
C GLY A 76 -4.69 6.14 2.60
N THR A 77 -4.71 7.13 3.50
CA THR A 77 -5.90 7.95 3.81
C THR A 77 -5.70 9.39 3.35
N ARG A 78 -6.69 9.93 2.65
CA ARG A 78 -6.73 11.28 2.06
C ARG A 78 -5.52 11.54 1.16
N ILE A 79 -5.23 10.58 0.29
CA ILE A 79 -4.14 10.70 -0.68
C ILE A 79 -4.66 11.47 -1.88
N TYR A 80 -4.09 12.66 -2.09
CA TYR A 80 -4.42 13.53 -3.21
C TYR A 80 -3.67 13.10 -4.45
N SER A 81 -4.38 12.71 -5.50
CA SER A 81 -3.77 12.30 -6.76
C SER A 81 -4.69 12.56 -7.96
N SER A 82 -4.14 12.39 -9.15
CA SER A 82 -4.86 12.54 -10.42
C SER A 82 -5.95 11.48 -10.53
N VAL A 83 -7.12 11.88 -11.01
CA VAL A 83 -8.25 10.99 -11.28
C VAL A 83 -8.84 11.25 -12.66
N LEU A 84 -9.43 10.20 -13.22
CA LEU A 84 -10.37 10.32 -14.33
C LEU A 84 -11.78 10.34 -13.73
N ASN A 85 -12.61 11.26 -14.20
CA ASN A 85 -14.04 11.30 -13.92
C ASN A 85 -14.82 11.05 -15.22
N GLY A 86 -16.08 10.65 -15.11
CA GLY A 86 -16.91 10.21 -16.23
C GLY A 86 -17.16 8.71 -16.18
N THR A 87 -18.15 8.25 -16.95
CA THR A 87 -18.57 6.84 -16.99
C THR A 87 -18.40 6.19 -18.36
N SER A 88 -18.03 6.98 -19.36
CA SER A 88 -17.80 6.58 -20.75
C SER A 88 -16.63 7.36 -21.35
N LEU A 89 -16.15 6.93 -22.53
CA LEU A 89 -15.08 7.66 -23.24
C LEU A 89 -15.49 9.08 -23.67
N ALA A 90 -16.79 9.35 -23.83
CA ALA A 90 -17.29 10.64 -24.33
C ALA A 90 -17.38 11.72 -23.25
N ASP A 91 -17.42 11.34 -21.97
CA ASP A 91 -17.51 12.24 -20.81
C ASP A 91 -16.28 12.15 -19.89
N LEU A 92 -15.18 11.55 -20.37
CA LEU A 92 -13.92 11.50 -19.64
C LEU A 92 -13.38 12.91 -19.39
N THR A 93 -13.16 13.22 -18.11
CA THR A 93 -12.48 14.44 -17.67
C THR A 93 -11.33 14.10 -16.75
N VAL A 94 -10.28 14.93 -16.76
CA VAL A 94 -9.15 14.81 -15.85
C VAL A 94 -9.36 15.73 -14.64
N GLY A 95 -8.87 15.30 -13.49
CA GLY A 95 -8.91 16.12 -12.29
C GLY A 95 -8.03 15.58 -11.19
N TRP A 96 -8.27 16.08 -9.99
CA TRP A 96 -7.56 15.67 -8.78
C TRP A 96 -8.57 15.41 -7.67
N ALA A 97 -8.33 14.37 -6.88
CA ALA A 97 -9.19 14.05 -5.75
C ALA A 97 -8.41 13.37 -4.64
N ASN A 98 -8.93 13.51 -3.42
CA ASN A 98 -8.50 12.69 -2.29
C ASN A 98 -9.19 11.32 -2.37
N LYS A 99 -8.40 10.25 -2.33
CA LYS A 99 -8.89 8.87 -2.25
C LYS A 99 -8.30 8.18 -1.01
N ASN A 100 -8.98 7.12 -0.61
CA ASN A 100 -8.61 6.27 0.53
C ASN A 100 -8.49 4.83 0.04
N GLY A 101 -7.52 4.10 0.58
CA GLY A 101 -7.39 2.66 0.37
C GLY A 101 -5.95 2.18 0.54
N THR A 102 -5.78 0.89 0.79
CA THR A 102 -4.48 0.22 0.63
C THR A 102 -3.96 0.31 -0.81
N SER A 103 -4.86 0.47 -1.79
CA SER A 103 -4.55 0.81 -3.18
C SER A 103 -3.88 2.19 -3.34
N MET A 104 -4.05 3.11 -2.39
CA MET A 104 -3.34 4.40 -2.37
C MET A 104 -2.03 4.34 -1.58
N ALA A 105 -1.89 3.38 -0.67
CA ALA A 105 -0.65 3.11 0.07
C ALA A 105 0.39 2.38 -0.80
N ALA A 106 -0.03 1.36 -1.55
CA ALA A 106 0.83 0.58 -2.45
C ALA A 106 1.72 1.43 -3.39
N PRO A 107 1.22 2.47 -4.09
CA PRO A 107 2.05 3.28 -4.98
C PRO A 107 3.14 4.11 -4.26
N HIS A 108 2.96 4.48 -2.99
CA HIS A 108 4.04 5.11 -2.22
C HIS A 108 5.22 4.15 -2.03
N VAL A 109 4.92 2.89 -1.74
CA VAL A 109 5.94 1.85 -1.57
C VAL A 109 6.60 1.51 -2.90
N ALA A 110 5.82 1.44 -3.99
CA ALA A 110 6.37 1.26 -5.33
C ALA A 110 7.34 2.39 -5.73
N GLY A 111 6.99 3.64 -5.45
CA GLY A 111 7.87 4.78 -5.67
C GLY A 111 9.17 4.70 -4.85
N SER A 112 9.07 4.38 -3.56
CA SER A 112 10.25 4.16 -2.70
C SER A 112 11.14 3.02 -3.21
N MET A 113 10.53 1.92 -3.67
CA MET A 113 11.29 0.81 -4.24
C MET A 113 11.99 1.19 -5.54
N ALA A 114 11.34 1.96 -6.41
CA ALA A 114 11.96 2.45 -7.64
C ALA A 114 13.24 3.26 -7.35
N VAL A 115 13.19 4.17 -6.36
CA VAL A 115 14.36 4.95 -5.94
C VAL A 115 15.47 4.06 -5.35
N LEU A 116 15.10 3.04 -4.57
CA LEU A 116 16.07 2.09 -4.03
C LEU A 116 16.74 1.26 -5.13
N MET A 117 15.97 0.78 -6.11
CA MET A 117 16.50 0.02 -7.24
C MET A 117 17.38 0.86 -8.15
N GLU A 118 17.09 2.15 -8.30
CA GLU A 118 17.96 3.11 -8.99
C GLU A 118 19.30 3.27 -8.25
N ARG A 119 19.26 3.43 -6.92
CA ARG A 119 20.47 3.62 -6.10
C ARG A 119 21.30 2.35 -5.96
N PHE A 120 20.67 1.19 -5.89
CA PHE A 120 21.30 -0.10 -5.63
C PHE A 120 21.04 -1.08 -6.78
N PRO A 121 21.71 -0.90 -7.94
CA PRO A 121 21.44 -1.67 -9.16
C PRO A 121 21.78 -3.16 -9.05
N TYR A 122 22.47 -3.57 -7.97
CA TYR A 122 22.75 -4.97 -7.65
C TYR A 122 21.58 -5.68 -6.95
N MET A 123 20.52 -4.96 -6.55
CA MET A 123 19.26 -5.56 -6.08
C MET A 123 18.54 -6.21 -7.27
N THR A 124 18.96 -7.42 -7.61
CA THR A 124 18.65 -8.09 -8.89
C THR A 124 17.54 -9.11 -8.84
N GLY A 125 16.89 -9.32 -7.68
CA GLY A 125 15.72 -10.19 -7.43
C GLY A 125 15.72 -11.58 -8.06
#